data_AF-A0A959FZ84-F1
#
_entry.id   AF-A0A959FZ84-F1
#
_cell.length_a   1.000
_cell.length_b   1.000
_cell.length_c   1.000
_cell.angle_alpha   90.00
_cell.angle_beta   90.00
_cell.angle_gamma   90.00
#
_symmetry.space_group_name_H-M   'P 1'
#
loop_
_entity.id
_entity.type
_entity.pdbx_description
1 polymer ?
#
loop_
_entity_poly.entity_id
_entity_poly.type
_entity_poly.pdbx_seq_one_letter_code
_entity_poly.pdbx_strand_id
1 'polypeptide(L)'
;MQFNATSESLAQRGMELLVQAPFWAALFIRVNRRVEEHRAAALQLVLVDGAPAIEVAPRHWAALKESEQLLAIQHELTHLLLGHPAQRTLYGAPFLYDVAADLVVAQFLPEGVKFELDLDAAATDLDGLYQALIIAWEQESQDLLAL
;
A
#
# COMPACT_ATOMS: atom_id res chain seq x y z
N MET A 1 4.32 24.74 -18.06
CA MET A 1 4.23 23.77 -16.96
C MET A 1 4.58 22.42 -17.57
N GLN A 2 5.81 21.93 -17.36
CA GLN A 2 6.18 20.59 -17.81
C GLN A 2 5.62 19.60 -16.78
N PHE A 3 4.70 18.75 -17.20
CA PHE A 3 4.33 17.60 -16.39
C PHE A 3 5.48 16.60 -16.48
N ASN A 4 5.92 16.04 -15.34
CA ASN A 4 6.88 14.95 -15.37
C ASN A 4 6.17 13.69 -15.90
N ALA A 5 6.89 12.78 -16.57
CA ALA A 5 6.31 11.59 -17.19
C ALA A 5 5.54 10.69 -16.20
N THR A 6 5.95 10.66 -14.93
CA THR A 6 5.24 9.93 -13.86
C THR A 6 3.88 10.56 -13.57
N SER A 7 3.78 11.89 -13.50
CA SER A 7 2.52 12.61 -13.31
C SER A 7 1.56 12.40 -14.48
N GLU A 8 2.07 12.37 -15.71
CA GLU A 8 1.26 12.07 -16.90
C GLU A 8 0.75 10.63 -16.87
N SER A 9 1.62 9.66 -16.56
CA SER A 9 1.24 8.25 -16.42
C SER A 9 0.20 8.03 -15.32
N LEU A 10 0.35 8.65 -14.14
CA LEU A 10 -0.64 8.59 -13.06
C LEU A 10 -1.98 9.22 -13.47
N ALA A 11 -1.94 10.36 -14.18
CA ALA A 11 -3.15 10.99 -14.68
C ALA A 11 -3.87 10.08 -15.69
N GLN A 12 -3.13 9.43 -16.58
CA GLN A 12 -3.68 8.47 -17.54
C GLN A 12 -4.34 7.27 -16.83
N ARG A 13 -3.68 6.68 -15.83
CA ARG A 13 -4.29 5.61 -15.01
C ARG A 13 -5.54 6.10 -14.27
N GLY A 14 -5.54 7.34 -13.78
CA GLY A 14 -6.72 7.97 -13.19
C GLY A 14 -7.90 8.09 -14.17
N MET A 15 -7.63 8.44 -15.42
CA MET A 15 -8.65 8.48 -16.49
C MET A 15 -9.17 7.08 -16.84
N GLU A 16 -8.30 6.06 -16.84
CA GLU A 16 -8.72 4.68 -17.05
C GLU A 16 -9.61 4.18 -15.92
N LEU A 17 -9.26 4.48 -14.66
CA LEU A 17 -10.13 4.19 -13.52
C LEU A 17 -11.49 4.87 -13.66
N LEU A 18 -11.56 6.12 -14.14
CA LEU A 18 -12.83 6.81 -14.34
C LEU A 18 -13.78 6.07 -15.29
N VAL A 19 -13.24 5.39 -16.30
CA VAL A 19 -14.03 4.62 -17.27
C VAL A 19 -14.34 3.21 -16.76
N GLN A 20 -13.35 2.52 -16.20
CA GLN A 20 -13.43 1.09 -15.91
C GLN A 20 -13.85 0.77 -14.49
N ALA A 21 -13.52 1.63 -13.52
CA ALA A 21 -13.84 1.44 -12.11
C ALA A 21 -14.09 2.78 -11.39
N PRO A 22 -15.26 3.42 -11.66
CA PRO A 22 -15.57 4.77 -11.18
C PRO A 22 -15.47 4.95 -9.66
N PHE A 23 -15.75 3.89 -8.88
CA PHE A 23 -15.56 3.88 -7.44
C PHE A 23 -14.11 4.21 -7.04
N TRP A 24 -13.13 3.49 -7.61
CA TRP A 24 -11.71 3.72 -7.36
C TRP A 24 -11.26 5.07 -7.86
N ALA A 25 -11.78 5.53 -9.00
CA ALA A 25 -11.47 6.84 -9.54
C ALA A 25 -11.91 7.98 -8.61
N ALA A 26 -13.13 7.88 -8.04
CA ALA A 26 -13.66 8.87 -7.11
C ALA A 26 -12.79 9.02 -5.87
N LEU A 27 -12.24 7.92 -5.35
CA LEU A 27 -11.26 7.93 -4.27
C LEU A 27 -9.93 8.51 -4.72
N PHE A 28 -9.38 7.99 -5.82
CA PHE A 28 -8.06 8.37 -6.33
C PHE A 28 -7.95 9.89 -6.53
N ILE A 29 -8.95 10.52 -7.14
CA ILE A 29 -8.96 11.98 -7.43
C ILE A 29 -8.90 12.83 -6.15
N ARG A 30 -9.34 12.30 -5.01
CA ARG A 30 -9.32 13.00 -3.71
C ARG A 30 -8.01 12.85 -2.96
N VAL A 31 -7.13 11.94 -3.39
CA VAL A 31 -5.85 11.66 -2.73
C VAL A 31 -4.74 12.44 -3.42
N ASN A 32 -3.98 13.20 -2.64
CA ASN A 32 -2.83 13.94 -3.12
C ASN A 32 -1.75 12.98 -3.63
N ARG A 33 -0.96 13.41 -4.62
CA ARG A 33 0.16 12.62 -5.15
C ARG A 33 1.45 13.38 -4.95
N ARG A 34 2.50 12.68 -4.54
CA ARG A 34 3.84 13.22 -4.35
C ARG A 34 4.84 12.31 -5.04
N VAL A 35 5.92 12.89 -5.56
CA VAL A 35 7.03 12.11 -6.09
C VAL A 35 8.05 11.95 -4.97
N GLU A 36 8.46 10.71 -4.71
CA GLU A 36 9.50 10.37 -3.75
C GLU A 36 10.48 9.38 -4.38
N GLU A 37 11.70 9.85 -4.66
CA GLU A 37 12.68 9.11 -5.48
C GLU A 37 13.36 7.96 -4.72
N HIS A 38 13.39 8.00 -3.39
CA HIS A 38 14.18 7.10 -2.56
C HIS A 38 13.38 5.96 -1.92
N ARG A 39 12.20 5.65 -2.47
CA ARG A 39 11.32 4.59 -1.97
C ARG A 39 11.56 3.26 -2.68
N ALA A 40 11.45 2.17 -1.92
CA ALA A 40 11.57 0.80 -2.42
C ALA A 40 10.32 0.34 -3.19
N ALA A 41 9.12 0.75 -2.76
CA ALA A 41 7.87 0.43 -3.43
C ALA A 41 7.46 1.48 -4.47
N ALA A 42 6.74 1.05 -5.50
CA ALA A 42 6.26 1.93 -6.58
C ALA A 42 5.27 2.99 -6.08
N LEU A 43 4.37 2.61 -5.19
CA LEU A 43 3.43 3.47 -4.48
C LEU A 43 3.50 3.15 -2.98
N GLN A 44 3.13 4.14 -2.16
CA GLN A 44 2.71 3.87 -0.78
C GLN A 44 1.84 5.04 -0.29
N LEU A 45 0.78 4.69 0.42
CA LEU A 45 -0.12 5.61 1.10
C LEU A 45 0.50 6.07 2.42
N VAL A 46 0.55 7.38 2.61
CA VAL A 46 1.07 8.02 3.82
C VAL A 46 0.10 9.08 4.32
N LEU A 47 0.30 9.54 5.56
CA LEU A 47 -0.32 10.76 6.07
C LEU A 47 0.70 11.90 6.04
N VAL A 48 0.38 12.97 5.31
CA VAL A 48 1.14 14.22 5.29
C VAL A 48 0.27 15.29 5.91
N ASP A 49 0.72 15.87 7.02
CA ASP A 49 -0.03 16.87 7.79
C ASP A 49 -1.47 16.43 8.13
N GLY A 50 -1.64 15.13 8.41
CA GLY A 50 -2.94 14.51 8.74
C GLY A 50 -3.84 14.21 7.54
N ALA A 51 -3.42 14.52 6.31
CA ALA A 51 -4.16 14.20 5.09
C ALA A 51 -3.53 13.02 4.33
N PRO A 52 -4.33 12.14 3.70
CA PRO A 52 -3.80 11.04 2.91
C PRO A 52 -3.12 11.53 1.63
N ALA A 53 -1.95 10.98 1.35
CA ALA A 53 -1.22 11.17 0.10
C ALA A 53 -0.61 9.85 -0.38
N ILE A 54 -0.58 9.65 -1.69
CA ILE A 54 0.18 8.56 -2.31
C ILE A 54 1.51 9.14 -2.77
N GLU A 55 2.61 8.59 -2.25
CA GLU A 55 3.94 8.93 -2.78
C GLU A 55 4.39 7.85 -3.77
N VAL A 56 4.94 8.31 -4.88
CA VAL A 56 5.24 7.52 -6.05
C VAL A 56 6.74 7.54 -6.31
N ALA A 57 7.34 6.36 -6.44
CA ALA A 57 8.73 6.21 -6.81
C ALA A 57 8.84 6.05 -8.34
N PRO A 58 9.33 7.06 -9.09
CA PRO A 58 9.26 7.06 -10.56
C PRO A 58 9.89 5.84 -11.21
N ARG A 59 11.03 5.39 -10.68
CA ARG A 59 11.79 4.25 -11.21
C ARG A 59 11.00 2.95 -11.09
N HIS A 60 10.42 2.70 -9.92
CA HIS A 60 9.65 1.49 -9.66
C HIS A 60 8.29 1.54 -10.38
N TRP A 61 7.64 2.71 -10.41
CA TRP A 61 6.40 2.94 -11.16
C TRP A 61 6.55 2.65 -12.65
N ALA A 62 7.63 3.12 -13.27
CA ALA A 62 7.90 2.92 -14.69
C ALA A 62 8.23 1.45 -15.04
N ALA A 63 8.63 0.64 -14.05
CA ALA A 63 8.90 -0.79 -14.24
C ALA A 63 7.62 -1.64 -14.24
N LEU A 64 6.52 -1.13 -13.67
CA LEU A 64 5.24 -1.82 -13.65
C LEU A 64 4.57 -1.79 -15.03
N LYS A 65 3.94 -2.90 -15.41
CA LYS A 65 2.98 -2.91 -16.53
C LYS A 65 1.76 -2.07 -16.19
N GLU A 66 1.09 -1.62 -17.23
CA GLU A 66 -0.17 -0.87 -17.14
C GLU A 66 -1.24 -1.49 -16.21
N SER A 67 -1.42 -2.82 -16.28
CA SER A 67 -2.35 -3.53 -15.39
C SER A 67 -1.88 -3.54 -13.93
N GLU A 68 -0.57 -3.66 -13.72
CA GLU A 68 0.05 -3.67 -12.38
C GLU A 68 -0.02 -2.28 -11.75
N GLN A 69 0.09 -1.22 -12.55
CA GLN A 69 -0.09 0.17 -12.11
C GLN A 69 -1.52 0.45 -11.60
N LEU A 70 -2.54 -0.03 -12.31
CA LEU A 70 -3.93 0.11 -11.88
C LEU A 70 -4.18 -0.66 -10.56
N LEU A 71 -3.63 -1.87 -10.45
CA LEU A 71 -3.73 -2.68 -9.24
C LEU A 71 -3.00 -2.04 -8.06
N ALA A 72 -1.81 -1.49 -8.27
CA ALA A 72 -1.08 -0.76 -7.22
C ALA A 72 -1.88 0.44 -6.71
N ILE A 73 -2.57 1.18 -7.58
CA ILE A 73 -3.45 2.26 -7.14
C ILE A 73 -4.60 1.71 -6.29
N GLN A 74 -5.26 0.64 -6.72
CA GLN A 74 -6.35 0.02 -5.96
C GLN A 74 -5.89 -0.52 -4.60
N HIS A 75 -4.67 -1.08 -4.53
CA HIS A 75 -4.03 -1.52 -3.29
C HIS A 75 -3.94 -0.37 -2.28
N GLU A 76 -3.31 0.75 -2.67
CA GLU A 76 -3.17 1.91 -1.79
C GLU A 76 -4.53 2.49 -1.37
N LEU A 77 -5.50 2.54 -2.28
CA LEU A 77 -6.84 3.02 -1.95
C LEU A 77 -7.58 2.07 -1.01
N THR A 78 -7.26 0.78 -1.02
CA THR A 78 -7.81 -0.18 -0.06
C THR A 78 -7.24 0.07 1.34
N HIS A 79 -5.94 0.36 1.48
CA HIS A 79 -5.38 0.83 2.76
C HIS A 79 -6.09 2.08 3.28
N LEU A 80 -6.44 3.01 2.38
CA LEU A 80 -7.19 4.22 2.75
C LEU A 80 -8.58 3.88 3.27
N LEU A 81 -9.31 3.00 2.58
CA LEU A 81 -10.66 2.58 2.97
C LEU A 81 -10.68 1.86 4.32
N LEU A 82 -9.66 1.06 4.60
CA LEU A 82 -9.51 0.34 5.87
C LEU A 82 -8.92 1.21 6.99
N GLY A 83 -8.55 2.45 6.69
CA GLY A 83 -7.99 3.40 7.66
C GLY A 83 -6.60 3.00 8.17
N HIS A 84 -5.87 2.18 7.42
CA HIS A 84 -4.60 1.63 7.87
C HIS A 84 -3.55 2.71 8.24
N PRO A 85 -3.34 3.78 7.45
CA PRO A 85 -2.35 4.81 7.80
C PRO A 85 -2.63 5.53 9.12
N ALA A 86 -3.92 5.70 9.47
CA ALA A 86 -4.32 6.40 10.70
C ALA A 86 -4.15 5.52 11.94
N GLN A 87 -4.26 4.20 11.78
CA GLN A 87 -4.12 3.23 12.86
C GLN A 87 -2.68 2.78 13.09
N ARG A 88 -1.79 2.96 12.11
CA ARG A 88 -0.39 2.51 12.15
C ARG A 88 0.37 2.91 13.42
N THR A 89 0.14 4.11 13.94
CA THR A 89 0.82 4.63 15.14
C THR A 89 0.28 4.07 16.45
N LEU A 90 -0.82 3.31 16.42
CA LEU A 90 -1.41 2.66 17.59
C LEU A 90 -0.67 1.38 17.99
N TYR A 91 0.18 0.85 17.11
CA TYR A 91 0.87 -0.43 17.30
C TYR A 91 2.34 -0.22 17.62
N GLY A 92 2.86 -1.01 18.57
CA GLY A 92 4.26 -0.95 19.01
C GLY A 92 5.27 -1.41 17.96
N ALA A 93 4.82 -2.13 16.93
CA ALA A 93 5.63 -2.60 15.81
C ALA A 93 5.02 -2.18 14.46
N PRO A 94 5.22 -0.92 14.02
CA PRO A 94 4.58 -0.38 12.81
C PRO A 94 4.89 -1.18 11.53
N PHE A 95 6.09 -1.76 11.42
CA PHE A 95 6.44 -2.60 10.28
C PHE A 95 5.60 -3.88 10.20
N LEU A 96 5.41 -4.59 11.31
CA LEU A 96 4.58 -5.80 11.33
C LEU A 96 3.11 -5.47 11.05
N TYR A 97 2.65 -4.31 11.52
CA TYR A 97 1.33 -3.79 11.19
C TYR A 97 1.19 -3.54 9.68
N ASP A 98 2.17 -2.90 9.04
CA ASP A 98 2.15 -2.65 7.60
C ASP A 98 2.07 -3.98 6.82
N VAL A 99 2.86 -5.01 7.21
CA VAL A 99 2.80 -6.35 6.60
C VAL A 99 1.43 -7.02 6.80
N ALA A 100 0.87 -6.97 8.01
CA ALA A 100 -0.45 -7.52 8.29
C ALA A 100 -1.55 -6.80 7.49
N ALA A 101 -1.44 -5.47 7.38
CA ALA A 101 -2.34 -4.65 6.58
C ALA A 101 -2.28 -5.02 5.09
N ASP A 102 -1.09 -5.26 4.52
CA ASP A 102 -0.94 -5.72 3.14
C ASP A 102 -1.58 -7.09 2.90
N LEU A 103 -1.43 -8.04 3.85
CA LEU A 103 -2.10 -9.35 3.78
C LEU A 103 -3.62 -9.25 3.82
N VAL A 104 -4.17 -8.28 4.57
CA VAL A 104 -5.61 -7.99 4.58
C VAL A 104 -6.03 -7.37 3.24
N VAL A 105 -5.29 -6.38 2.74
CA VAL A 105 -5.60 -5.71 1.46
C VAL A 105 -5.59 -6.70 0.30
N ALA A 106 -4.65 -7.64 0.26
CA ALA A 106 -4.55 -8.65 -0.79
C ALA A 106 -5.84 -9.48 -0.97
N GLN A 107 -6.66 -9.63 0.08
CA GLN A 107 -7.93 -10.37 0.03
C GLN A 107 -9.04 -9.62 -0.74
N PHE A 108 -8.89 -8.32 -0.97
CA PHE A 108 -9.85 -7.49 -1.68
C PHE A 108 -9.49 -7.24 -3.15
N LEU A 109 -8.32 -7.74 -3.59
CA LEU A 109 -7.83 -7.58 -4.95
C LEU A 109 -8.09 -8.85 -5.77
N PRO A 110 -8.17 -8.76 -7.12
CA PRO A 110 -8.43 -9.92 -7.97
C PRO A 110 -7.43 -11.07 -7.74
N GLU A 111 -7.91 -12.32 -7.82
CA GLU A 111 -7.07 -13.51 -7.63
C GLU A 111 -5.88 -13.53 -8.61
N GLY A 112 -4.70 -13.94 -8.13
CA GLY A 112 -3.47 -14.06 -8.93
C GLY A 112 -2.57 -12.81 -8.92
N VAL A 113 -2.97 -11.74 -8.23
CA VAL A 113 -2.11 -10.58 -7.98
C VAL A 113 -1.17 -10.90 -6.82
N LYS A 114 0.09 -11.20 -7.13
CA LYS A 114 1.16 -11.28 -6.14
C LYS A 114 1.79 -9.90 -6.04
N PHE A 115 1.44 -9.14 -5.01
CA PHE A 115 2.38 -8.13 -4.53
C PHE A 115 3.52 -8.92 -3.91
N GLU A 116 4.71 -8.84 -4.49
CA GLU A 116 5.90 -9.21 -3.74
C GLU A 116 5.89 -8.30 -2.51
N LEU A 117 5.52 -8.87 -1.37
CA LEU A 117 5.89 -8.29 -0.08
C LEU A 117 7.41 -8.15 -0.17
N ASP A 118 7.87 -6.92 -0.35
CA ASP A 118 9.30 -6.62 -0.35
C ASP A 118 9.79 -6.73 1.10
N LEU A 119 9.93 -7.98 1.52
CA LEU A 119 10.44 -8.35 2.83
C LEU A 119 11.94 -8.05 2.91
N ASP A 120 12.63 -7.76 1.80
CA ASP A 120 14.08 -7.50 1.77
C ASP A 120 14.45 -6.16 2.44
N ALA A 121 13.52 -5.22 2.60
CA ALA A 121 13.76 -4.00 3.37
C ALA A 121 13.87 -4.25 4.90
N ALA A 122 13.44 -5.42 5.39
CA ALA A 122 13.49 -5.79 6.81
C ALA A 122 14.06 -7.20 7.09
N ALA A 123 14.29 -8.02 6.07
CA ALA A 123 14.69 -9.41 6.24
C ALA A 123 16.19 -9.60 6.05
N THR A 124 16.91 -9.67 7.16
CA THR A 124 18.03 -10.62 7.27
C THR A 124 17.54 -12.02 7.67
N ASP A 125 16.26 -12.19 8.01
CA ASP A 125 15.68 -13.49 8.39
C ASP A 125 14.16 -13.53 8.18
N LEU A 126 13.74 -14.04 7.01
CA LEU A 126 12.34 -14.28 6.67
C LEU A 126 11.67 -15.27 7.64
N ASP A 127 12.40 -16.31 8.09
CA ASP A 127 11.89 -17.28 9.05
C ASP A 127 11.66 -16.61 10.40
N GLY A 128 12.55 -15.71 10.81
CA GLY A 128 12.39 -14.86 12.00
C GLY A 128 11.15 -13.96 11.94
N LEU A 129 10.83 -13.39 10.77
CA LEU A 129 9.63 -12.56 10.57
C LEU A 129 8.34 -13.37 10.60
N TYR A 130 8.31 -14.53 9.95
CA TYR A 130 7.16 -15.45 10.03
C TYR A 130 6.95 -15.96 11.46
N GLN A 131 8.03 -16.32 12.17
CA GLN A 131 7.94 -16.72 13.57
C GLN A 131 7.48 -15.57 14.48
N ALA A 132 7.95 -14.34 14.24
CA ALA A 132 7.51 -13.16 14.99
C ALA A 132 6.03 -12.85 14.76
N LEU A 133 5.53 -12.99 13.52
CA LEU A 133 4.11 -12.84 13.19
C LEU A 133 3.25 -13.92 13.87
N ILE A 134 3.70 -15.18 13.87
CA ILE A 134 3.02 -16.27 14.55
C ILE A 134 2.99 -16.03 16.07
N ILE A 135 4.12 -15.67 16.68
CA ILE A 135 4.21 -15.41 18.13
C ILE A 135 3.36 -14.22 18.54
N ALA A 136 3.38 -13.13 17.77
CA ALA A 136 2.57 -11.94 18.05
C ALA A 136 1.07 -12.26 17.94
N TRP A 137 0.66 -13.02 16.93
CA TRP A 137 -0.72 -13.47 16.77
C TRP A 137 -1.16 -14.42 17.90
N GLU A 138 -0.31 -15.34 18.34
CA GLU A 138 -0.59 -16.24 19.45
C GLU A 138 -0.72 -15.50 20.79
N GLN A 139 0.13 -14.50 21.06
CA GLN A 139 0.04 -13.68 22.27
C GLN A 139 -1.24 -12.84 22.31
N GLU A 140 -1.55 -12.13 21.22
CA GLU A 140 -2.75 -11.30 21.14
C GLU A 140 -4.05 -12.14 21.20
N SER A 141 -4.02 -13.35 20.62
CA SER A 141 -5.13 -14.30 20.70
C SER A 141 -5.35 -14.84 22.13
N GLN A 142 -4.28 -15.02 22.91
CA GLN A 142 -4.41 -15.44 24.31
C GLN A 142 -4.94 -14.32 25.21
N ASP A 143 -4.52 -13.08 24.99
CA ASP A 143 -5.01 -11.92 25.74
C ASP A 143 -6.50 -11.64 25.47
N LEU A 144 -6.97 -11.88 24.23
CA LEU A 144 -8.39 -11.78 23.87
C LEU A 144 -9.26 -12.92 24.42
N LEU A 145 -8.68 -14.10 24.69
CA LEU A 145 -9.36 -15.25 25.30
C LEU A 145 -9.33 -15.22 26.84
N ALA A 146 -8.56 -14.31 27.43
CA ALA A 146 -8.45 -14.12 28.88
C ALA A 146 -9.39 -13.04 29.46
N LEU A 147 -10.23 -12.43 28.60
CA LEU A 147 -11.33 -11.51 28.94
C LEU A 147 -12.68 -12.25 28.97
#